data_AF-A0A6I5VH20-F1
#
_entry.id   AF-A0A6I5VH20-F1
#
_cell.length_a   1.000
_cell.length_b   1.000
_cell.length_c   1.000
_cell.angle_alpha   90.00
_cell.angle_beta   90.00
_cell.angle_gamma   90.00
#
_symmetry.space_group_name_H-M   'P 1'
#
loop_
_entity.id
_entity.type
_entity.pdbx_description
1 polymer ?
#
loop_
_entity_poly.entity_id
_entity_poly.type
_entity_poly.pdbx_seq_one_letter_code
_entity_poly.pdbx_strand_id
1 'polypeptide(L)'
;MTAVAVAAWTNTIATRGLEALFNELHPSLTWQQPTLSVDVTGPEVCHPRCFAPHMTDHEDALIERVPVSGRGLTILPTVFKPGCGIWGDFGSVWGYSIYCLTVPVPVAWNWFETSASTDGSDALGELLGPTRSWVLQACVDAAPSTSKLAQTVGISVSSASEHAAVLRAAGLLQSERRGNSVLHRTTQVGQALIQSTRTRTEATAG
;
A
#
# COMPACT_ATOMS: atom_id res chain seq x y z
N MET A 1 10.67 -2.67 -2.86
CA MET A 1 9.87 -3.92 -2.96
C MET A 1 9.69 -4.40 -4.40
N THR A 2 9.40 -3.54 -5.38
CA THR A 2 9.36 -3.93 -6.81
C THR A 2 10.63 -4.63 -7.30
N ALA A 3 11.81 -4.22 -6.84
CA ALA A 3 13.08 -4.88 -7.17
C ALA A 3 13.16 -6.35 -6.69
N VAL A 4 12.53 -6.70 -5.56
CA VAL A 4 12.52 -8.08 -5.03
C VAL A 4 11.61 -8.97 -5.86
N ALA A 5 10.44 -8.46 -6.25
CA ALA A 5 9.52 -9.18 -7.13
C ALA A 5 10.16 -9.42 -8.53
N VAL A 6 10.77 -8.38 -9.10
CA VAL A 6 11.46 -8.50 -10.40
C VAL A 6 12.63 -9.48 -10.31
N ALA A 7 13.41 -9.49 -9.22
CA ALA A 7 14.49 -10.46 -9.03
C ALA A 7 13.97 -11.90 -8.90
N ALA A 8 12.88 -12.12 -8.15
CA ALA A 8 12.25 -13.43 -8.04
C ALA A 8 11.73 -13.93 -9.40
N TRP A 9 11.06 -13.08 -10.18
CA TRP A 9 10.59 -13.42 -11.52
C TRP A 9 11.72 -13.73 -12.48
N THR A 10 12.80 -12.93 -12.45
CA THR A 10 14.01 -13.18 -13.25
C THR A 10 14.60 -14.55 -12.94
N ASN A 11 14.67 -14.92 -11.66
CA ASN A 11 15.14 -16.23 -11.25
C ASN A 11 14.20 -17.36 -11.71
N THR A 12 12.88 -17.19 -11.60
CA THR A 12 11.90 -18.17 -12.09
C THR A 12 12.03 -18.39 -13.59
N ILE A 13 12.16 -17.32 -14.39
CA ILE A 13 12.37 -17.45 -15.85
C ILE A 13 13.68 -18.20 -16.13
N ALA A 14 14.77 -17.82 -15.47
CA ALA A 14 16.09 -18.39 -15.72
C ALA A 14 16.19 -19.88 -15.34
N THR A 15 15.43 -20.33 -14.34
CA THR A 15 15.51 -21.69 -13.80
C THR A 15 14.39 -22.61 -14.24
N ARG A 16 13.19 -22.07 -14.47
CA ARG A 16 11.95 -22.84 -14.72
C ARG A 16 11.18 -22.39 -15.97
N GLY A 17 11.64 -21.34 -16.66
CA GLY A 17 11.05 -20.87 -17.91
C GLY A 17 9.79 -20.02 -17.75
N LEU A 18 9.21 -19.63 -18.90
CA LEU A 18 8.07 -18.71 -18.98
C LEU A 18 6.76 -19.32 -18.48
N GLU A 19 6.56 -20.62 -18.69
CA GLU A 19 5.36 -21.33 -18.24
C GLU A 19 5.22 -21.29 -16.72
N ALA A 20 6.31 -21.60 -16.00
CA ALA A 20 6.34 -21.51 -14.55
C ALA A 20 6.10 -20.08 -14.06
N LEU A 21 6.65 -19.07 -14.74
CA LEU A 21 6.40 -17.67 -14.37
C LEU A 21 4.90 -17.34 -14.48
N PHE A 22 4.32 -17.45 -15.68
CA PHE A 22 2.96 -16.94 -15.91
C PHE A 22 1.90 -17.70 -15.11
N ASN A 23 2.05 -19.02 -14.94
CA ASN A 23 1.10 -19.82 -14.18
C ASN A 23 1.22 -19.63 -12.66
N GLU A 24 2.34 -19.11 -12.16
CA GLU A 24 2.53 -18.78 -10.74
C GLU A 24 2.26 -17.29 -10.43
N LEU A 25 2.20 -16.43 -11.45
CA LEU A 25 2.02 -14.98 -11.27
C LEU A 25 0.65 -14.62 -10.70
N HIS A 26 -0.42 -15.25 -11.20
CA HIS A 26 -1.79 -15.01 -10.72
C HIS A 26 -2.74 -16.14 -11.17
N PRO A 27 -3.76 -16.53 -10.36
CA PRO A 27 -4.70 -17.59 -10.74
C PRO A 27 -5.51 -17.31 -12.02
N SER A 28 -5.70 -16.04 -12.38
CA SER A 28 -6.40 -15.67 -13.61
C SER A 28 -5.52 -15.69 -14.86
N LEU A 29 -4.24 -16.01 -14.74
CA LEU A 29 -3.32 -16.17 -15.86
C LEU A 29 -3.15 -17.65 -16.17
N THR A 30 -3.20 -17.98 -17.45
CA THR A 30 -2.86 -19.33 -17.92
C THR A 30 -1.98 -19.23 -19.14
N TRP A 31 -0.76 -19.73 -19.03
CA TRP A 31 0.16 -19.90 -20.15
C TRP A 31 0.06 -21.32 -20.69
N GLN A 32 -0.31 -21.42 -21.97
CA GLN A 32 -0.22 -22.64 -22.77
C GLN A 32 0.43 -22.25 -24.08
N GLN A 33 1.69 -22.63 -24.27
CA GLN A 33 2.48 -22.18 -25.41
C GLN A 33 1.70 -22.33 -26.73
N PRO A 34 1.61 -21.27 -27.57
CA PRO A 34 2.24 -19.94 -27.46
C PRO A 34 1.32 -18.84 -26.89
N THR A 35 0.23 -19.21 -26.23
CA THR A 35 -0.84 -18.31 -25.83
C THR A 35 -0.82 -18.03 -24.32
N LEU A 36 -0.86 -16.75 -23.97
CA LEU A 36 -1.22 -16.30 -22.62
C LEU A 36 -2.70 -15.93 -22.61
N SER A 37 -3.47 -16.61 -21.77
CA SER A 37 -4.87 -16.29 -21.52
C SER A 37 -4.99 -15.54 -20.19
N VAL A 38 -5.85 -14.52 -20.16
CA VAL A 38 -6.19 -13.78 -18.95
C VAL A 38 -7.68 -13.89 -18.74
N ASP A 39 -8.07 -14.56 -17.67
CA ASP A 39 -9.44 -14.60 -17.23
C ASP A 39 -9.82 -13.22 -16.65
N VAL A 40 -10.67 -12.52 -17.40
CA VAL A 40 -11.27 -11.24 -17.03
C VAL A 40 -12.75 -11.41 -16.70
N THR A 41 -13.16 -12.58 -16.25
CA THR A 41 -14.50 -12.90 -15.77
C THR A 41 -14.45 -13.14 -14.27
N GLY A 42 -14.51 -12.07 -13.48
CA GLY A 42 -14.52 -12.15 -12.01
C GLY A 42 -14.92 -10.83 -11.34
N PRO A 43 -15.19 -10.82 -10.01
CA PRO A 43 -15.54 -9.61 -9.26
C PRO A 43 -14.43 -8.55 -9.22
N GLU A 44 -13.21 -8.91 -9.67
CA GLU A 44 -12.02 -8.05 -9.79
C GLU A 44 -11.94 -7.30 -11.13
N VAL A 45 -12.91 -7.56 -12.02
CA VAL A 45 -13.18 -6.78 -13.21
C VAL A 45 -13.86 -5.51 -12.73
N CYS A 46 -13.25 -4.38 -13.04
CA CYS A 46 -13.82 -3.07 -12.71
C CYS A 46 -15.28 -3.03 -13.22
N HIS A 47 -16.21 -2.84 -12.27
CA HIS A 47 -17.64 -2.85 -12.55
C HIS A 47 -17.97 -1.73 -13.55
N PRO A 48 -19.01 -1.84 -14.40
CA PRO A 48 -19.43 -0.80 -15.36
C PRO A 48 -19.76 0.59 -14.78
N ARG A 49 -19.58 0.83 -13.47
CA ARG A 49 -19.77 2.13 -12.78
C ARG A 49 -18.49 2.66 -12.10
N CYS A 50 -17.35 2.08 -12.43
CA CYS A 50 -16.05 2.32 -11.82
C CYS A 50 -15.48 3.66 -12.31
N PHE A 51 -15.06 4.50 -11.36
CA PHE A 51 -14.69 5.91 -11.58
C PHE A 51 -13.23 6.12 -12.02
N ALA A 52 -12.43 5.06 -12.14
CA ALA A 52 -11.07 5.17 -12.64
C ALA A 52 -11.10 5.46 -14.16
N PRO A 53 -10.14 6.24 -14.70
CA PRO A 53 -10.05 6.47 -16.14
C PRO A 53 -9.58 5.17 -16.82
N HIS A 54 -10.50 4.41 -17.39
CA HIS A 54 -10.17 3.25 -18.22
C HIS A 54 -10.11 3.71 -19.68
N MET A 55 -9.11 3.24 -20.42
CA MET A 55 -8.93 3.55 -21.85
C MET A 55 -9.81 2.71 -22.78
N THR A 56 -10.71 1.89 -22.24
CA THR A 56 -11.59 1.02 -23.02
C THR A 56 -12.96 0.95 -22.37
N ASP A 57 -13.99 1.31 -23.13
CA ASP A 57 -15.37 1.14 -22.73
C ASP A 57 -15.64 -0.36 -22.53
N HIS A 58 -16.25 -0.71 -21.40
CA HIS A 58 -16.60 -2.08 -21.02
C HIS A 58 -17.61 -2.74 -21.99
N GLU A 59 -18.19 -1.96 -22.91
CA GLU A 59 -19.18 -2.43 -23.87
C GLU A 59 -18.57 -3.21 -25.04
N ASP A 60 -17.26 -3.09 -25.30
CA ASP A 60 -16.56 -3.73 -26.42
C ASP A 60 -15.53 -4.80 -26.01
N ALA A 61 -15.61 -5.33 -24.78
CA ALA A 61 -14.69 -6.36 -24.28
C ALA A 61 -14.94 -7.75 -24.89
N LEU A 62 -14.89 -7.86 -26.22
CA LEU A 62 -14.76 -9.11 -26.97
C LEU A 62 -13.36 -9.17 -27.58
N ILE A 63 -12.32 -9.09 -26.76
CA ILE A 63 -10.97 -9.40 -27.23
C ILE A 63 -10.76 -10.90 -27.05
N GLU A 64 -11.11 -11.69 -28.08
CA GLU A 64 -10.97 -13.14 -28.04
C GLU A 64 -9.49 -13.57 -28.14
N ARG A 65 -8.69 -12.94 -29.03
CA ARG A 65 -7.23 -13.17 -29.16
C ARG A 65 -6.51 -11.95 -29.74
N VAL A 66 -5.39 -11.55 -29.13
CA VAL A 66 -4.51 -10.50 -29.67
C VAL A 66 -3.19 -11.11 -30.14
N PRO A 67 -2.86 -11.05 -31.45
CA PRO A 67 -1.55 -11.47 -31.92
C PRO A 67 -0.48 -10.46 -31.48
N VAL A 68 0.48 -10.93 -30.69
CA VAL A 68 1.58 -10.07 -30.20
C VAL A 68 2.63 -9.75 -31.28
N SER A 69 2.66 -10.45 -32.43
CA SER A 69 3.54 -10.20 -33.60
C SER A 69 4.98 -9.76 -33.29
N GLY A 70 5.61 -10.31 -32.23
CA GLY A 70 6.96 -9.92 -31.81
C GLY A 70 7.08 -8.56 -31.10
N ARG A 71 5.98 -7.86 -30.82
CA ARG A 71 5.91 -6.57 -30.13
C ARG A 71 6.27 -6.64 -28.64
N GLY A 72 6.40 -7.85 -28.09
CA GLY A 72 6.72 -8.09 -26.69
C GLY A 72 5.54 -7.83 -25.74
N LEU A 73 5.72 -8.25 -24.49
CA LEU A 73 4.76 -8.05 -23.40
C LEU A 73 5.51 -7.48 -22.21
N THR A 74 5.12 -6.29 -21.75
CA THR A 74 5.66 -5.68 -20.54
C THR A 74 4.88 -6.18 -19.33
N ILE A 75 5.55 -6.79 -18.35
CA ILE A 75 4.92 -7.16 -17.08
C ILE A 75 5.10 -6.01 -16.10
N LEU A 76 3.99 -5.42 -15.66
CA LEU A 76 3.93 -4.33 -14.70
C LEU A 76 3.37 -4.84 -13.36
N PRO A 77 4.22 -5.14 -12.37
CA PRO A 77 3.76 -5.41 -11.02
C PRO A 77 3.05 -4.16 -10.47
N THR A 78 1.84 -4.34 -9.96
CA THR A 78 1.05 -3.29 -9.34
C THR A 78 0.52 -3.76 -7.99
N VAL A 79 0.22 -2.82 -7.12
CA VAL A 79 -0.53 -3.08 -5.89
C VAL A 79 -1.88 -2.39 -5.88
N PHE A 80 -2.15 -1.52 -6.85
CA PHE A 80 -3.32 -0.66 -6.83
C PHE A 80 -4.54 -1.33 -7.48
N LYS A 81 -4.37 -2.54 -8.01
CA LYS A 81 -5.40 -3.32 -8.67
C LYS A 81 -5.37 -4.75 -8.12
N PRO A 82 -6.50 -5.30 -7.65
CA PRO A 82 -6.55 -6.63 -7.05
C PRO A 82 -6.39 -7.77 -8.07
N GLY A 83 -6.78 -7.54 -9.33
CA GLY A 83 -6.69 -8.55 -10.40
C GLY A 83 -5.75 -8.18 -11.54
N CYS A 84 -5.51 -9.15 -12.43
CA CYS A 84 -4.74 -8.92 -13.65
C CYS A 84 -5.50 -8.07 -14.68
N GLY A 85 -4.75 -7.41 -15.57
CA GLY A 85 -5.32 -6.68 -16.70
C GLY A 85 -4.30 -6.46 -17.80
N ILE A 86 -4.74 -6.56 -19.06
CA ILE A 86 -3.94 -6.22 -20.23
C ILE A 86 -4.32 -4.82 -20.70
N TRP A 87 -3.31 -3.99 -20.92
CA TRP A 87 -3.42 -2.67 -21.52
C TRP A 87 -2.71 -2.70 -22.86
N GLY A 88 -3.41 -2.28 -23.91
CA GLY A 88 -2.85 -2.10 -25.24
C GLY A 88 -3.24 -0.74 -25.76
N ASP A 89 -2.25 0.05 -26.19
CA ASP A 89 -2.54 1.20 -27.05
C ASP A 89 -2.64 0.69 -28.50
N PHE A 90 -3.88 0.45 -28.93
CA PHE A 90 -4.18 0.01 -30.29
C PHE A 90 -4.18 1.16 -31.31
N GLY A 91 -3.84 2.40 -30.89
CA GLY A 91 -3.95 3.60 -31.71
C GLY A 91 -2.87 4.66 -31.48
N SER A 92 -1.69 4.30 -30.95
CA SER A 92 -0.69 5.32 -30.60
C SER A 92 -0.29 6.19 -31.79
N VAL A 93 -0.28 7.51 -31.58
CA VAL A 93 0.25 8.54 -32.51
C VAL A 93 1.75 8.33 -32.82
N TRP A 94 2.40 7.43 -32.08
CA TRP A 94 3.83 7.14 -32.12
C TRP A 94 4.16 5.79 -32.79
N GLY A 95 3.16 5.04 -33.27
CA GLY A 95 3.36 3.84 -34.08
C GLY A 95 3.82 2.58 -33.33
N TYR A 96 3.86 2.59 -31.99
CA TYR A 96 4.23 1.43 -31.18
C TYR A 96 3.10 1.02 -30.24
N SER A 97 2.37 -0.04 -30.60
CA SER A 97 1.46 -0.70 -29.67
C SER A 97 2.25 -1.46 -28.62
N ILE A 98 2.26 -0.97 -27.39
CA ILE A 98 2.85 -1.66 -26.23
C ILE A 98 1.73 -2.46 -25.56
N TYR A 99 1.96 -3.76 -25.36
CA TYR A 99 1.13 -4.59 -24.50
C TYR A 99 1.71 -4.61 -23.09
N CYS A 100 0.89 -4.23 -22.11
CA CYS A 100 1.25 -4.22 -20.70
C CYS A 100 0.33 -5.16 -19.91
N LEU A 101 0.91 -6.17 -19.27
CA LEU A 101 0.22 -7.02 -18.30
C LEU A 101 0.44 -6.45 -16.90
N THR A 102 -0.61 -5.91 -16.31
CA THR A 102 -0.64 -5.58 -14.88
C THR A 102 -0.88 -6.84 -14.05
N VAL A 103 -0.04 -7.08 -13.05
CA VAL A 103 -0.15 -8.23 -12.14
C VAL A 103 -0.15 -7.73 -10.69
N PRO A 104 -1.12 -8.15 -9.86
CA PRO A 104 -1.12 -7.82 -8.44
C PRO A 104 0.10 -8.43 -7.77
N VAL A 105 0.84 -7.64 -7.01
CA VAL A 105 1.86 -8.17 -6.11
C VAL A 105 1.15 -8.55 -4.81
N PRO A 106 1.31 -9.78 -4.30
CA PRO A 106 0.77 -10.18 -3.01
C PRO A 106 1.57 -9.46 -1.92
N VAL A 107 1.17 -8.23 -1.63
CA VAL A 107 1.68 -7.47 -0.50
C VAL A 107 0.63 -7.53 0.59
N ALA A 108 1.06 -7.70 1.83
CA ALA A 108 0.27 -7.14 2.92
C ALA A 108 0.16 -5.64 2.58
N TRP A 109 -1.04 -5.07 2.60
CA TRP A 109 -1.29 -3.64 2.35
C TRP A 109 -0.71 -2.75 3.48
N ASN A 110 0.35 -3.24 4.14
CA ASN A 110 1.05 -2.65 5.25
C ASN A 110 2.00 -1.52 4.82
N TRP A 111 1.84 -0.98 3.62
CA TRP A 111 2.67 0.12 3.12
C TRP A 111 2.46 1.42 3.89
N PHE A 112 1.27 1.56 4.48
CA PHE A 112 0.95 2.57 5.49
C PHE A 112 1.03 2.03 6.92
N GLU A 113 1.13 0.70 7.09
CA GLU A 113 1.38 0.09 8.39
C GLU A 113 2.90 -0.04 8.57
N THR A 114 3.51 1.04 9.07
CA THR A 114 4.78 0.91 9.78
C THR A 114 4.65 -0.27 10.72
N SER A 115 5.50 -1.28 10.53
CA SER A 115 5.47 -2.57 11.23
C SER A 115 5.26 -2.37 12.73
N ALA A 116 4.01 -2.49 13.17
CA ALA A 116 3.65 -2.50 14.58
C ALA A 116 3.96 -3.90 15.11
N SER A 117 5.24 -4.15 15.31
CA SER A 117 5.69 -5.24 16.18
C SER A 117 6.08 -4.63 17.52
N THR A 118 5.10 -4.40 18.38
CA THR A 118 5.28 -4.40 19.84
C THR A 118 3.91 -4.64 20.46
N ASP A 119 3.79 -5.71 21.26
CA ASP A 119 2.60 -6.24 21.95
C ASP A 119 1.91 -5.28 22.95
N GLY A 120 1.87 -3.97 22.65
CA GLY A 120 1.09 -2.97 23.38
C GLY A 120 0.63 -1.80 22.51
N SER A 121 1.01 -1.76 21.23
CA SER A 121 0.58 -0.69 20.30
C SER A 121 -0.80 -0.92 19.69
N ASP A 122 -1.31 -2.16 19.71
CA ASP A 122 -2.55 -2.51 19.02
C ASP A 122 -3.78 -1.91 19.72
N ALA A 123 -3.97 -2.16 21.02
CA ALA A 123 -5.10 -1.61 21.79
C ALA A 123 -5.15 -0.07 21.81
N LEU A 124 -3.98 0.60 21.85
CA LEU A 124 -3.93 2.06 21.75
C LEU A 124 -4.23 2.55 20.33
N GLY A 125 -3.79 1.79 19.32
CA GLY A 125 -4.13 1.98 17.92
C GLY A 125 -5.63 1.78 17.64
N GLU A 126 -6.30 0.82 18.27
CA GLU A 126 -7.74 0.62 18.17
C GLU A 126 -8.52 1.79 18.80
N LEU A 127 -8.08 2.26 19.97
CA LEU A 127 -8.77 3.35 20.68
C LEU A 127 -8.62 4.70 19.98
N LEU A 128 -7.41 5.05 19.57
CA LEU A 128 -7.09 6.36 19.01
C LEU A 128 -7.01 6.36 17.48
N GLY A 129 -7.01 5.20 16.83
CA GLY A 129 -6.53 5.08 15.45
C GLY A 129 -4.99 5.04 15.39
N PRO A 130 -4.43 4.31 14.41
CA PRO A 130 -3.00 3.97 14.36
C PRO A 130 -2.10 5.22 14.28
N THR A 131 -2.42 6.17 13.42
CA THR A 131 -1.58 7.37 13.25
C THR A 131 -1.55 8.23 14.52
N ARG A 132 -2.69 8.40 15.21
CA ARG A 132 -2.74 9.20 16.45
C ARG A 132 -1.99 8.50 17.58
N SER A 133 -2.02 7.17 17.66
CA SER A 133 -1.25 6.43 18.67
C SER A 133 0.26 6.57 18.43
N TRP A 134 0.72 6.59 17.18
CA TRP A 134 2.13 6.84 16.86
C TRP A 134 2.56 8.28 17.14
N VAL A 135 1.74 9.27 16.76
CA VAL A 135 1.98 10.69 17.10
C VAL A 135 2.13 10.88 18.61
N LEU A 136 1.26 10.25 19.40
CA LEU A 136 1.30 10.33 20.87
C LEU A 136 2.55 9.66 21.46
N GLN A 137 2.93 8.49 20.94
CA GLN A 137 4.13 7.75 21.40
C GLN A 137 5.43 8.47 21.02
N ALA A 138 5.51 9.08 19.84
CA ALA A 138 6.69 9.83 19.39
C ALA A 138 7.03 11.06 20.26
N CYS A 139 6.11 11.50 21.12
CA CYS A 139 6.27 12.66 22.01
C CYS A 139 6.59 12.28 23.47
N VAL A 140 6.81 10.99 23.79
CA VAL A 140 7.09 10.52 25.15
C VAL A 140 8.50 10.89 25.59
N ASP A 141 9.51 10.47 24.83
CA ASP A 141 10.92 10.63 25.19
C ASP A 141 11.55 11.93 24.68
N ALA A 142 10.86 12.63 23.78
CA ALA A 142 11.34 13.85 23.15
C ALA A 142 10.24 14.91 23.03
N ALA A 143 10.66 16.16 22.76
CA ALA A 143 9.76 17.26 22.42
C ALA A 143 9.91 17.64 20.93
N PRO A 144 9.48 16.80 19.97
CA PRO A 144 9.71 17.07 18.56
C PRO A 144 8.90 18.29 18.08
N SER A 145 9.46 19.00 17.09
CA SER A 145 8.69 19.97 16.32
C SER A 145 7.67 19.26 15.42
N THR A 146 6.65 19.94 14.94
CA THR A 146 5.66 19.35 14.00
C THR A 146 6.32 18.71 12.77
N SER A 147 7.34 19.34 12.19
CA SER A 147 8.07 18.79 11.04
C SER A 147 8.89 17.55 11.41
N LYS A 148 9.50 17.53 12.61
CA LYS A 148 10.23 16.35 13.08
C LYS A 148 9.27 15.19 13.38
N LEU A 149 8.11 15.51 13.94
CA LEU A 149 7.04 14.55 14.21
C LEU A 149 6.53 13.92 12.92
N ALA A 150 6.27 14.73 11.88
CA ALA A 150 5.88 14.27 10.56
C ALA A 150 6.90 13.30 9.95
N GLN A 151 8.20 13.64 10.04
CA GLN A 151 9.29 12.77 9.61
C GLN A 151 9.35 11.46 10.39
N THR A 152 9.22 11.50 11.72
CA THR A 152 9.30 10.29 12.57
C THR A 152 8.15 9.33 12.31
N VAL A 153 6.93 9.85 12.09
CA VAL A 153 5.71 9.04 11.90
C VAL A 153 5.49 8.68 10.42
N GLY A 154 6.16 9.34 9.48
CA GLY A 154 6.01 9.07 8.05
C GLY A 154 4.75 9.66 7.42
N ILE A 155 4.29 10.81 7.93
CA ILE A 155 3.08 11.52 7.44
C ILE A 155 3.42 12.94 7.00
N SER A 156 2.46 13.63 6.37
CA SER A 156 2.64 15.04 5.99
C SER A 156 2.69 15.96 7.22
N VAL A 157 3.33 17.13 7.08
CA VAL A 157 3.39 18.14 8.17
C VAL A 157 2.00 18.65 8.54
N SER A 158 1.09 18.79 7.56
CA SER A 158 -0.31 19.19 7.82
C SER A 158 -1.05 18.12 8.61
N SER A 159 -0.94 16.84 8.23
CA SER A 159 -1.54 15.72 8.98
C SER A 159 -0.97 15.60 10.39
N ALA A 160 0.36 15.78 10.55
CA ALA A 160 0.99 15.80 11.88
C ALA A 160 0.45 16.94 12.75
N SER A 161 0.25 18.12 12.18
CA SER A 161 -0.35 19.27 12.87
C SER A 161 -1.80 19.00 13.29
N GLU A 162 -2.59 18.38 12.41
CA GLU A 162 -3.98 18.02 12.67
C GLU A 162 -4.10 16.99 13.81
N HIS A 163 -3.34 15.89 13.73
CA HIS A 163 -3.32 14.88 14.79
C HIS A 163 -2.84 15.45 16.12
N ALA A 164 -1.78 16.26 16.12
CA ALA A 164 -1.31 16.93 17.32
C ALA A 164 -2.37 17.89 17.89
N ALA A 165 -3.17 18.54 17.05
CA ALA A 165 -4.25 19.40 17.50
C ALA A 165 -5.38 18.62 18.19
N VAL A 166 -5.81 17.50 17.60
CA VAL A 166 -6.83 16.63 18.21
C VAL A 166 -6.34 16.06 19.54
N LEU A 167 -5.11 15.56 19.60
CA LEU A 167 -4.54 15.00 20.83
C LEU A 167 -4.34 16.05 21.92
N ARG A 168 -4.02 17.30 21.54
CA ARG A 168 -3.94 18.43 22.48
C ARG A 168 -5.32 18.81 23.01
N ALA A 169 -6.33 18.86 22.14
CA ALA A 169 -7.71 19.12 22.55
C ALA A 169 -8.23 18.04 23.51
N ALA A 170 -7.78 16.78 23.34
CA ALA A 170 -8.05 15.68 24.25
C ALA A 170 -7.19 15.68 25.54
N GLY A 171 -6.29 16.65 25.72
CA GLY A 171 -5.40 16.73 26.89
C GLY A 171 -4.28 15.68 26.91
N LEU A 172 -4.05 14.95 25.82
CA LEU A 172 -3.02 13.90 25.72
C LEU A 172 -1.65 14.45 25.30
N LEU A 173 -1.64 15.58 24.58
CA LEU A 173 -0.45 16.36 24.25
C LEU A 173 -0.53 17.77 24.83
N GLN A 174 0.64 18.35 25.08
CA GLN A 174 0.84 19.77 25.30
C GLN A 174 1.85 20.31 24.29
N SER A 175 1.71 21.59 23.93
CA SER A 175 2.58 22.23 22.94
C SER A 175 3.22 23.48 23.52
N GLU A 176 4.52 23.68 23.27
CA GLU A 176 5.29 24.85 23.69
C GLU A 176 5.94 25.49 22.46
N ARG A 177 5.78 26.81 22.29
CA ARG A 177 6.47 27.54 21.21
C ARG A 177 7.89 27.91 21.66
N ARG A 178 8.89 27.41 20.95
CA ARG A 178 10.30 27.78 21.11
C ARG A 178 10.83 28.41 19.83
N GLY A 179 11.05 29.73 19.88
CA GLY A 179 11.43 30.51 18.70
C GLY A 179 10.40 30.36 17.58
N ASN A 180 10.86 29.91 16.40
CA ASN A 180 10.00 29.70 15.24
C ASN A 180 9.43 28.27 15.13
N SER A 181 9.47 27.48 16.20
CA SER A 181 8.98 26.10 16.20
C SER A 181 8.01 25.85 17.35
N VAL A 182 7.01 24.99 17.10
CA VAL A 182 6.12 24.46 18.13
C VAL A 182 6.55 23.05 18.44
N LEU A 183 6.90 22.79 19.70
CA LEU A 183 7.32 21.49 20.20
C LEU A 183 6.15 20.81 20.91
N HIS A 184 6.01 19.50 20.74
CA HIS A 184 4.92 18.73 21.32
C HIS A 184 5.45 17.74 22.36
N ARG A 185 4.78 17.62 23.50
CA ARG A 185 5.12 16.67 24.57
C ARG A 185 3.88 15.93 25.05
N THR A 186 4.05 14.67 25.37
CA THR A 186 2.99 13.87 26.01
C THR A 186 2.73 14.36 27.43
N THR A 187 1.46 14.52 27.80
CA THR A 187 1.04 14.89 29.16
C THR A 187 1.11 13.68 30.08
N GLN A 188 0.96 13.88 31.40
CA GLN A 188 0.84 12.77 32.34
C GLN A 188 -0.36 11.86 32.03
N VAL A 189 -1.48 12.44 31.60
CA VAL A 189 -2.67 11.67 31.17
C VAL A 189 -2.35 10.83 29.92
N GLY A 190 -1.65 11.41 28.94
CA GLY A 190 -1.20 10.67 27.76
C GLY A 190 -0.25 9.52 28.09
N GLN A 191 0.69 9.73 29.02
CA GLN A 191 1.59 8.66 29.49
C GLN A 191 0.85 7.55 30.23
N ALA A 192 -0.10 7.90 31.10
CA ALA A 192 -0.94 6.92 31.81
C ALA A 192 -1.77 6.08 30.83
N LEU A 193 -2.31 6.70 29.77
CA LEU A 193 -3.05 5.99 28.73
C LEU A 193 -2.16 4.97 27.99
N ILE A 194 -0.96 5.39 27.57
CA ILE A 194 0.01 4.50 26.91
C ILE A 194 0.38 3.33 27.84
N GLN A 195 0.61 3.59 29.13
CA GLN A 195 1.00 2.54 30.06
C GLN A 195 -0.15 1.55 30.33
N SER A 196 -1.38 2.05 30.49
CA SER A 196 -2.56 1.22 30.78
C SER A 196 -2.91 0.25 29.63
N THR A 197 -2.62 0.65 28.39
CA THR A 197 -2.84 -0.17 27.20
C THR A 197 -1.77 -1.25 27.04
N ARG A 198 -0.51 -1.00 27.42
CA ARG A 198 0.54 -2.04 27.48
C ARG A 198 0.28 -3.11 28.55
N THR A 199 -0.06 -2.69 29.76
CA THR A 199 -0.24 -3.61 30.90
C THR A 199 -1.42 -4.57 30.72
N ARG A 200 -2.42 -4.21 29.90
CA ARG A 200 -3.57 -5.08 29.64
C ARG A 200 -3.23 -6.23 28.70
N THR A 201 -2.41 -5.97 27.69
CA THR A 201 -1.99 -7.00 26.75
C THR A 201 -1.13 -8.08 27.44
N GLU A 202 -0.28 -7.68 28.39
CA GLU A 202 0.53 -8.59 29.22
C GLU A 202 -0.34 -9.50 30.11
N ALA A 203 -1.48 -9.01 30.62
CA ALA A 203 -2.37 -9.77 31.50
C ALA A 203 -3.31 -10.76 30.77
N THR A 204 -3.52 -10.59 29.46
CA THR A 204 -4.33 -11.50 28.62
C THR A 204 -3.53 -12.60 27.94
N ALA A 205 -2.19 -12.55 28.04
CA ALA A 205 -1.27 -13.51 27.42
C ALA A 205 -0.74 -14.61 28.36
N GLY A 206 -1.21 -14.66 29.62
CA GLY A 206 -0.87 -15.68 30.62
C GLY A 206 -2.11 -16.43 31.11
#